data_AF-A0A139D110-F1
#
_entry.id   AF-A0A139D110-F1
#
_cell.length_a   1.000
_cell.length_b   1.000
_cell.length_c   1.000
_cell.angle_alpha   90.00
_cell.angle_beta   90.00
_cell.angle_gamma   90.00
#
_symmetry.space_group_name_H-M   'P 1'
#
loop_
_entity.id
_entity.type
_entity.pdbx_description
1 polymer ?
#
loop_
_entity_poly.entity_id
_entity_poly.type
_entity_poly.pdbx_seq_one_letter_code
_entity_poly.pdbx_strand_id
1 'polypeptide(L)'
;MYVYIAIAAYFVVLFLTLRDIRIYRRTRFESYRKGAMKGIAASTIVLIGAVITPLNPNIGLLFVLIGMFLNKKGTREKVFNDATATERMLGKTDLQQ
;
A
#
# COMPACT_ATOMS: atom_id res chain seq x y z
N MET A 1 13.74 16.32 7.70
CA MET A 1 13.69 15.74 6.33
C MET A 1 13.32 14.25 6.36
N TYR A 2 14.13 13.38 6.98
CA TYR A 2 13.91 11.93 6.98
C TYR A 2 12.57 11.46 7.56
N VAL A 3 12.11 12.08 8.65
CA VAL A 3 10.80 11.77 9.26
C VAL A 3 9.65 12.03 8.28
N TYR A 4 9.71 13.11 7.50
CA TYR A 4 8.71 13.40 6.47
C TYR A 4 8.69 12.33 5.37
N ILE A 5 9.87 11.85 4.96
CA ILE A 5 9.98 10.76 3.97
C ILE A 5 9.36 9.47 4.52
N ALA A 6 9.66 9.11 5.77
CA ALA A 6 9.13 7.91 6.40
C ALA A 6 7.61 7.96 6.59
N ILE A 7 7.08 9.11 7.03
CA ILE A 7 5.63 9.32 7.17
C ILE A 7 4.94 9.29 5.80
N ALA A 8 5.50 9.94 4.78
CA ALA A 8 4.96 9.89 3.43
C ALA A 8 4.92 8.45 2.89
N ALA A 9 6.00 7.68 3.09
CA ALA A 9 6.04 6.26 2.71
C ALA A 9 4.95 5.44 3.42
N TYR A 10 4.73 5.69 4.72
CA TYR A 10 3.66 5.03 5.48
C TYR A 10 2.28 5.30 4.88
N PHE A 11 1.94 6.58 4.64
CA PHE A 11 0.64 6.94 4.07
C PHE A 11 0.44 6.39 2.66
N VAL A 12 1.47 6.38 1.82
CA VAL A 12 1.40 5.78 0.49
C VAL A 12 1.12 4.28 0.58
N VAL A 13 1.85 3.53 1.42
CA VAL A 13 1.64 2.09 1.59
C VAL A 13 0.24 1.83 2.15
N LEU A 14 -0.18 2.57 3.19
CA LEU A 14 -1.51 2.45 3.78
C LEU A 14 -2.62 2.73 2.75
N PHE A 15 -2.50 3.80 1.97
CA PHE A 15 -3.45 4.14 0.90
C PHE A 15 -3.56 3.01 -0.14
N LEU A 16 -2.43 2.46 -0.57
CA LEU A 16 -2.40 1.33 -1.52
C LEU A 16 -3.03 0.06 -0.95
N THR A 17 -2.92 -0.16 0.37
CA THR A 17 -3.54 -1.27 1.10
C THR A 17 -5.05 -1.08 1.22
N LEU A 18 -5.51 0.10 1.64
CA LEU A 18 -6.93 0.44 1.73
C LEU A 18 -7.61 0.33 0.36
N ARG A 19 -6.93 0.76 -0.71
CA ARG A 19 -7.42 0.57 -2.08
C ARG A 19 -7.63 -0.90 -2.42
N ASP A 20 -6.69 -1.77 -2.06
CA ASP A 20 -6.81 -3.20 -2.31
C ASP A 20 -7.97 -3.82 -1.50
N ILE A 21 -8.15 -3.41 -0.25
CA ILE A 21 -9.29 -3.83 0.60
C ILE A 21 -10.62 -3.38 -0.03
N ARG A 22 -10.71 -2.13 -0.51
CA ARG A 22 -11.91 -1.61 -1.17
C ARG A 22 -12.26 -2.39 -2.43
N ILE A 23 -11.25 -2.74 -3.25
CA ILE A 23 -11.45 -3.55 -4.46
C ILE A 23 -11.92 -4.95 -4.07
N TYR A 24 -11.26 -5.62 -3.12
CA TYR A 24 -11.68 -6.93 -2.65
C TYR A 24 -13.11 -6.91 -2.11
N ARG A 25 -13.51 -5.86 -1.38
CA ARG A 25 -14.88 -5.70 -0.88
C ARG A 25 -15.92 -5.66 -2.01
N ARG A 26 -15.57 -5.14 -3.20
CA ARG A 26 -16.46 -5.07 -4.37
C ARG A 26 -16.38 -6.30 -5.26
N THR A 27 -15.19 -6.85 -5.52
CA THR A 27 -15.00 -7.92 -6.52
C THR A 27 -14.88 -9.32 -5.93
N ARG A 28 -14.57 -9.43 -4.64
CA ARG A 28 -14.21 -10.68 -3.93
C ARG A 28 -13.06 -11.48 -4.55
N PHE A 29 -12.22 -10.85 -5.36
CA PHE A 29 -11.05 -11.50 -5.95
C PHE A 29 -9.99 -11.82 -4.88
N GLU A 30 -9.70 -13.11 -4.67
CA GLU A 30 -8.72 -13.59 -3.67
C GLU A 30 -7.32 -13.01 -3.89
N SER A 31 -6.96 -12.68 -5.13
CA SER A 31 -5.71 -12.00 -5.47
C SER A 31 -5.58 -10.64 -4.77
N TYR A 32 -6.67 -9.90 -4.62
CA TYR A 32 -6.73 -8.61 -3.91
C TYR A 32 -6.75 -8.79 -2.39
N ARG A 33 -7.35 -9.87 -1.86
CA ARG A 33 -7.27 -10.21 -0.43
C ARG A 33 -5.84 -10.53 0.00
N LYS A 34 -5.14 -11.39 -0.75
CA LYS A 34 -3.70 -11.68 -0.50
C LYS A 34 -2.85 -10.41 -0.59
N GLY A 35 -3.16 -9.54 -1.56
CA GLY A 35 -2.54 -8.23 -1.70
C GLY A 35 -2.74 -7.33 -0.48
N ALA A 36 -3.97 -7.22 0.01
CA ALA A 36 -4.31 -6.43 1.19
C ALA A 36 -3.61 -6.95 2.45
N MET A 37 -3.59 -8.26 2.68
CA MET A 37 -2.89 -8.86 3.82
C MET A 37 -1.39 -8.53 3.84
N LYS A 38 -0.72 -8.65 2.67
CA LYS A 38 0.68 -8.24 2.52
C LYS A 38 0.86 -6.74 2.74
N GLY A 39 -0.07 -5.93 2.24
CA GLY A 39 -0.08 -4.49 2.42
C GLY A 39 -0.22 -4.05 3.88
N ILE A 40 -1.02 -4.77 4.68
CA ILE A 40 -1.14 -4.53 6.13
C ILE A 40 0.19 -4.82 6.81
N ALA A 41 0.76 -6.01 6.57
CA ALA A 41 2.05 -6.38 7.14
C ALA A 41 3.16 -5.38 6.77
N ALA A 42 3.23 -5.01 5.49
CA ALA A 42 4.16 -3.99 5.01
C ALA A 42 3.92 -2.63 5.67
N SER A 43 2.66 -2.16 5.79
CA SER A 43 2.35 -0.88 6.44
C SER A 43 2.79 -0.83 7.90
N THR A 44 2.70 -1.96 8.62
CA THR A 44 3.14 -2.06 10.01
C THR A 44 4.66 -1.93 10.11
N ILE A 45 5.41 -2.59 9.22
CA ILE A 45 6.87 -2.48 9.16
C ILE A 45 7.29 -1.03 8.83
N VAL A 46 6.61 -0.39 7.88
CA VAL A 46 6.88 1.01 7.54
C VAL A 46 6.55 1.95 8.70
N LEU A 47 5.47 1.69 9.45
CA LEU A 47 5.12 2.46 10.65
C LEU A 47 6.21 2.34 11.72
N ILE A 48 6.70 1.13 11.98
CA ILE A 48 7.81 0.89 12.91
C ILE A 48 9.04 1.70 12.47
N GLY A 49 9.39 1.64 11.18
CA GLY A 49 10.49 2.44 10.63
C GLY A 49 10.27 3.95 10.80
N ALA A 50 9.05 4.44 10.59
CA ALA A 50 8.69 5.84 10.78
C ALA A 50 8.81 6.29 12.25
N VAL A 51 8.44 5.44 13.21
CA VAL A 51 8.59 5.71 14.65
C VAL A 51 10.06 5.70 15.09
N ILE A 52 10.91 4.87 14.47
CA ILE A 52 12.35 4.79 14.78
C ILE A 52 13.13 5.94 14.14
N THR A 53 12.68 6.46 13.00
CA THR A 53 13.40 7.49 12.21
C THR A 53 13.83 8.74 13.00
N PRO A 54 13.03 9.30 13.93
CA PRO A 54 13.45 10.41 14.79
C PRO A 54 14.61 10.09 15.73
N LEU A 55 14.76 8.82 16.15
CA LEU A 55 15.81 8.36 17.07
C LEU A 55 17.08 7.97 16.30
N ASN A 56 16.92 7.23 15.19
CA ASN A 56 18.02 6.84 14.32
C ASN A 56 17.53 6.79 12.86
N PRO A 57 17.84 7.81 12.04
CA PRO A 57 17.36 7.89 10.67
C PRO A 57 17.80 6.73 9.79
N ASN A 58 19.02 6.22 9.95
CA ASN A 58 19.55 5.13 9.13
C ASN A 58 18.78 3.83 9.36
N ILE A 59 18.56 3.47 10.63
CA ILE A 59 17.80 2.28 10.99
C ILE A 59 16.33 2.45 10.62
N GLY A 60 15.73 3.61 10.95
CA GLY A 60 14.32 3.88 10.64
C GLY A 60 14.02 3.79 9.14
N LEU A 61 14.86 4.40 8.30
CA LEU A 61 14.72 4.33 6.84
C LEU A 61 14.99 2.94 6.28
N LEU A 62 15.89 2.16 6.87
CA LEU A 62 16.09 0.76 6.50
C LEU A 62 14.80 -0.06 6.71
N PHE A 63 14.13 0.10 7.85
CA PHE A 63 12.84 -0.54 8.10
C PHE A 63 11.77 -0.07 7.12
N VAL A 64 11.68 1.23 6.84
CA VAL A 64 10.77 1.77 5.81
C VAL A 64 11.03 1.10 4.45
N LEU A 65 12.29 0.98 4.05
CA LEU A 65 12.68 0.37 2.78
C LEU A 65 12.35 -1.12 2.72
N ILE A 66 12.58 -1.87 3.80
CA ILE A 66 12.16 -3.27 3.92
C ILE A 66 10.65 -3.40 3.77
N GLY A 67 9.88 -2.57 4.48
CA GLY A 67 8.42 -2.58 4.39
C GLY A 67 7.92 -2.29 2.96
N MET A 68 8.50 -1.30 2.28
CA MET A 68 8.19 -1.03 0.87
C MET A 68 8.59 -2.18 -0.06
N PHE A 69 9.74 -2.81 0.16
CA PHE A 69 10.21 -3.93 -0.65
C PHE A 69 9.28 -5.14 -0.54
N LEU A 70 8.75 -5.40 0.66
CA LEU A 70 7.79 -6.47 0.91
C LEU A 70 6.39 -6.17 0.37
N ASN A 71 6.02 -4.89 0.19
CA ASN A 71 4.74 -4.46 -0.38
C ASN A 71 4.60 -4.72 -1.91
N LYS A 72 5.52 -5.49 -2.51
CA LYS A 72 5.43 -5.86 -3.92
C LYS A 72 4.16 -6.66 -4.19
N LYS A 73 3.40 -6.19 -5.18
CA LYS A 73 2.13 -6.79 -5.61
C LYS A 73 2.43 -7.88 -6.65
N GLY A 74 1.86 -9.07 -6.47
CA GLY A 74 1.97 -10.18 -7.42
C GLY A 74 1.07 -10.02 -8.64
N THR A 75 0.92 -11.09 -9.44
CA THR A 75 -0.03 -11.16 -10.55
C THR A 75 -1.47 -10.97 -10.05
N ARG A 76 -2.23 -10.11 -10.73
CA ARG A 76 -3.60 -9.72 -10.36
C ARG A 76 -4.47 -9.67 -11.59
N GLU A 77 -5.75 -9.90 -11.38
CA GLU A 77 -6.79 -9.72 -12.39
C GLU A 77 -6.92 -8.24 -12.76
N LYS A 78 -7.20 -7.96 -14.03
CA LYS A 78 -7.43 -6.58 -14.49
C LYS A 78 -8.80 -6.11 -14.01
N VAL A 79 -8.79 -5.15 -13.08
CA VAL A 79 -10.00 -4.47 -12.57
C VAL A 79 -10.24 -3.11 -13.25
N PHE A 80 -9.24 -2.61 -13.99
CA PHE A 80 -9.30 -1.35 -14.72
C PHE A 80 -8.85 -1.60 -16.16
N ASN A 81 -9.72 -1.27 -17.11
CA ASN A 81 -9.45 -1.28 -18.55
C ASN A 81 -8.99 0.12 -18.98
N ASP A 82 -9.82 1.16 -18.75
CA ASP A 82 -9.54 2.56 -19.11
C ASP A 82 -9.84 3.52 -17.95
N ALA A 83 -8.96 3.53 -16.95
CA ALA A 83 -9.05 4.45 -15.82
C ALA A 83 -7.70 5.11 -15.53
N THR A 84 -7.72 6.44 -15.51
CA THR A 84 -6.61 7.32 -15.11
C THR A 84 -6.29 7.11 -13.62
N ALA A 85 -5.06 7.45 -13.19
CA ALA A 85 -4.63 7.28 -11.79
C ALA A 85 -5.56 7.98 -10.78
N THR A 86 -6.06 9.17 -11.12
CA THR A 86 -7.04 9.94 -10.32
C THR A 86 -8.39 9.24 -10.25
N GLU A 87 -8.90 8.70 -11.37
CA GLU A 87 -10.15 7.94 -11.41
C GLU A 87 -10.07 6.66 -10.56
N ARG A 88 -8.92 5.97 -10.60
CA ARG A 88 -8.65 4.78 -9.77
C ARG A 88 -8.60 5.12 -8.28
N MET A 89 -8.05 6.29 -7.93
CA MET A 89 -8.07 6.81 -6.56
C MET A 89 -9.51 7.04 -6.10
N LEU A 90 -10.30 7.78 -6.88
CA LEU A 90 -11.71 8.07 -6.59
C LEU A 90 -12.60 6.82 -6.59
N GLY A 91 -12.14 5.71 -7.18
CA GLY A 91 -12.78 4.41 -7.08
C GLY A 91 -13.68 4.06 -8.24
N LYS A 92 -13.41 4.64 -9.42
CA LYS A 92 -13.91 4.12 -10.70
C LYS A 92 -13.37 2.70 -10.87
N THR A 93 -14.27 1.72 -10.97
CA THR A 93 -13.94 0.32 -11.27
C THR A 93 -14.81 -0.07 -12.45
N ASP A 94 -14.23 -0.66 -13.49
CA ASP A 94 -14.99 -1.04 -14.70
C ASP A 94 -15.84 -2.30 -14.48
N LEU A 95 -15.63 -2.96 -13.35
CA LEU A 95 -16.48 -4.02 -12.85
C LEU A 95 -17.70 -3.38 -12.17
N GLN A 96 -18.82 -3.34 -12.91
CA GLN A 96 -20.15 -3.12 -12.35
C GLN A 96 -20.57 -4.37 -11.59
N GLN A 97 -20.82 -4.22 -10.29
CA GLN A 97 -21.88 -4.96 -9.61
C GLN A 97 -22.96 -3.96 -9.26
#